data_AF-A0A938ZGP3-F1
#
_entry.id   AF-A0A938ZGP3-F1
#
_cell.length_a   1.000
_cell.length_b   1.000
_cell.length_c   1.000
_cell.angle_alpha   90.00
_cell.angle_beta   90.00
_cell.angle_gamma   90.00
#
_symmetry.space_group_name_H-M   'P 1'
#
loop_
_entity.id
_entity.type
_entity.pdbx_description
1 polymer ?
#
loop_
_entity_poly.entity_id
_entity_poly.type
_entity_poly.pdbx_seq_one_letter_code
_entity_poly.pdbx_strand_id
1 'polypeptide(L)'
;MTAFDFDSAEHKAYEKTPAAKSIPSPAGIWIAYENQQLAGWYENKELEGGKEYKVLTNKLDENDEKIGIPGALYRQPRILVIGRSPLLYGNDRKVIGVWRNSDGLDKNAYKFGRRYMVIFVDAQNQPLHIAPVQITAWGVFQVSFDQQLMAFRETCEQAYASFQGKHHQPKNLLWHSMWVFCPTLKTEKREKGGQTSNACVCTGYEKPTALNWESYCIGKKPIAQEIALVHNSISDWWKKGLPNNNLPNHTSHALDRNQLMMESQRLIEALGWKEEKGKQFLIDNYGKKGRQLLTNEEFANFVNKLQSMQANYDDEVGYWEDVPS
;
A
#
# COMPACT_ATOMS: atom_id res chain seq x y z
N MET A 1 18.19 -2.24 26.03
CA MET A 1 17.16 -3.03 25.32
C MET A 1 17.35 -2.80 23.84
N THR A 2 18.12 -3.66 23.19
CA THR A 2 18.73 -3.42 21.87
C THR A 2 17.72 -3.70 20.75
N ALA A 3 17.30 -2.61 20.10
CA ALA A 3 16.61 -2.66 18.83
C ALA A 3 17.58 -3.19 17.76
N PHE A 4 17.13 -4.23 17.05
CA PHE A 4 17.78 -4.82 15.86
C PHE A 4 18.85 -5.89 16.14
N ASP A 5 18.57 -7.11 15.67
CA ASP A 5 19.46 -8.27 15.67
C ASP A 5 19.68 -8.67 14.21
N PHE A 6 20.86 -8.37 13.69
CA PHE A 6 21.25 -8.62 12.30
C PHE A 6 21.42 -10.11 11.99
N ASP A 7 21.50 -10.96 13.01
CA ASP A 7 21.95 -12.35 12.88
C ASP A 7 20.80 -13.36 13.14
N SER A 8 19.54 -12.89 13.14
CA SER A 8 18.38 -13.77 13.28
C SER A 8 18.26 -14.73 12.07
N ALA A 9 17.83 -15.96 12.34
CA ALA A 9 17.61 -16.98 11.31
C ALA A 9 16.63 -16.56 10.19
N GLU A 10 15.83 -15.51 10.43
CA GLU A 10 14.94 -14.91 9.44
C GLU A 10 15.71 -14.21 8.28
N HIS A 11 17.00 -13.89 8.46
CA HIS A 11 17.83 -13.25 7.42
C HIS A 11 18.44 -14.22 6.39
N LYS A 12 18.46 -15.54 6.64
CA LYS A 12 19.26 -16.49 5.84
C LYS A 12 18.55 -17.18 4.66
N ALA A 13 17.24 -16.99 4.46
CA ALA A 13 16.53 -17.74 3.42
C ALA A 13 15.42 -16.92 2.76
N TYR A 14 15.74 -15.93 1.93
CA TYR A 14 14.76 -15.32 1.02
C TYR A 14 15.45 -14.62 -0.14
N GLU A 15 14.92 -14.76 -1.36
CA GLU A 15 15.05 -13.72 -2.39
C GLU A 15 14.70 -12.38 -1.73
N LYS A 16 15.71 -11.53 -1.53
CA LYS A 16 15.61 -10.34 -0.70
C LYS A 16 14.72 -9.32 -1.41
N THR A 17 13.54 -9.07 -0.86
CA THR A 17 12.70 -7.94 -1.29
C THR A 17 13.43 -6.64 -0.88
N PRO A 18 13.77 -5.74 -1.83
CA PRO A 18 14.44 -4.49 -1.52
C PRO A 18 13.64 -3.69 -0.49
N ALA A 19 14.31 -3.12 0.51
CA ALA A 19 13.63 -2.44 1.61
C ALA A 19 14.17 -1.03 1.85
N ALA A 20 13.24 -0.11 2.15
CA ALA A 20 13.49 1.25 2.61
C ALA A 20 12.86 1.48 3.99
N LYS A 21 13.39 2.46 4.72
CA LYS A 21 13.00 2.77 6.11
C LYS A 21 12.82 4.26 6.29
N SER A 22 11.89 4.68 7.13
CA SER A 22 11.85 6.08 7.55
C SER A 22 12.96 6.36 8.56
N ILE A 23 13.61 7.51 8.41
CA ILE A 23 14.65 8.01 9.32
C ILE A 23 14.12 9.28 9.98
N PRO A 24 14.26 9.46 11.30
CA PRO A 24 13.66 10.60 12.01
C PRO A 24 14.48 11.88 11.93
N SER A 25 15.79 11.82 11.70
CA SER A 25 16.68 12.98 11.73
C SER A 25 17.87 12.78 10.80
N PRO A 26 17.95 13.48 9.66
CA PRO A 26 16.87 14.29 9.09
C PRO A 26 15.69 13.41 8.66
N ALA A 27 14.46 13.93 8.78
CA ALA A 27 13.28 13.19 8.36
C ALA A 27 13.29 12.86 6.86
N GLY A 28 13.05 11.60 6.54
CA GLY A 28 12.99 11.11 5.16
C GLY A 28 12.81 9.61 5.07
N ILE A 29 12.76 9.10 3.83
CA ILE A 29 12.80 7.67 3.52
C ILE A 29 14.21 7.36 3.04
N TRP A 30 14.89 6.44 3.71
CA TRP A 30 16.24 6.01 3.39
C TRP A 30 16.25 4.59 2.86
N ILE A 31 17.10 4.35 1.86
CA ILE A 31 17.36 3.04 1.26
C ILE A 31 18.86 2.81 1.22
N ALA A 32 19.31 1.64 1.67
CA ALA A 32 20.72 1.27 1.62
C ALA A 32 21.16 1.01 0.17
N TYR A 33 22.43 1.24 -0.17
CA TYR A 33 22.92 0.99 -1.53
C TYR A 33 22.76 -0.48 -1.97
N GLU A 34 22.94 -1.45 -1.06
CA GLU A 34 22.64 -2.87 -1.35
C GLU A 34 21.17 -3.05 -1.78
N ASN A 35 20.23 -2.35 -1.15
CA ASN A 35 18.82 -2.42 -1.53
C ASN A 35 18.52 -1.66 -2.83
N GLN A 36 19.25 -0.58 -3.14
CA GLN A 36 19.14 0.09 -4.43
C GLN A 36 19.63 -0.80 -5.58
N GLN A 37 20.73 -1.53 -5.37
CA GLN A 37 21.23 -2.53 -6.31
C GLN A 37 20.23 -3.66 -6.50
N LEU A 38 19.68 -4.22 -5.41
CA LEU A 38 18.64 -5.26 -5.49
C LEU A 38 17.37 -4.78 -6.20
N ALA A 39 16.99 -3.52 -6.02
CA ALA A 39 15.85 -2.93 -6.71
C ALA A 39 16.14 -2.60 -8.20
N GLY A 40 17.42 -2.63 -8.61
CA GLY A 40 17.84 -2.27 -9.95
C GLY A 40 17.64 -0.78 -10.22
N TRP A 41 18.18 0.09 -9.36
CA TRP A 41 18.30 1.52 -9.68
C TRP A 41 19.11 1.71 -10.96
N TYR A 42 18.68 2.61 -11.83
CA TYR A 42 19.44 2.92 -13.05
C TYR A 42 20.74 3.63 -12.70
N GLU A 43 21.86 3.27 -13.36
CA GLU A 43 23.25 3.70 -13.09
C GLU A 43 23.50 5.24 -13.03
N ASN A 44 22.51 6.08 -13.34
CA ASN A 44 22.59 7.55 -13.24
C ASN A 44 21.46 8.19 -12.41
N LYS A 45 20.59 7.38 -11.79
CA LYS A 45 19.40 7.83 -11.04
C LYS A 45 19.45 7.51 -9.55
N GLU A 46 20.55 6.94 -9.07
CA GLU A 46 20.74 6.43 -7.71
C GLU A 46 20.52 7.48 -6.61
N LEU A 47 20.83 8.74 -6.92
CA LEU A 47 20.65 9.88 -6.01
C LEU A 47 19.61 10.89 -6.54
N GLU A 48 18.88 10.57 -7.61
CA GLU A 48 17.89 11.49 -8.16
C GLU A 48 16.75 11.72 -7.14
N GLY A 49 16.64 12.93 -6.60
CA GLY A 49 15.72 13.25 -5.50
C GLY A 49 16.16 12.78 -4.10
N GLY A 50 17.33 12.14 -4.00
CA GLY A 50 17.95 11.66 -2.77
C GLY A 50 19.28 12.37 -2.46
N LYS A 51 19.84 12.10 -1.28
CA LYS A 51 21.21 12.50 -0.92
C LYS A 51 21.91 11.36 -0.20
N GLU A 52 23.22 11.26 -0.37
CA GLU A 52 24.02 10.30 0.38
C GLU A 52 23.79 10.48 1.89
N TYR A 53 23.57 9.37 2.56
CA TYR A 53 23.30 9.35 3.99
C TYR A 53 23.71 8.02 4.60
N LYS A 54 24.41 8.09 5.73
CA LYS A 54 24.83 6.91 6.49
C LYS A 54 23.93 6.72 7.71
N VAL A 55 23.41 5.51 7.87
CA VAL A 55 22.70 5.12 9.09
C VAL A 55 23.65 4.34 9.98
N LEU A 56 23.97 4.90 11.15
CA LEU A 56 24.82 4.25 12.13
C LEU A 56 24.10 3.05 12.76
N THR A 57 24.80 1.93 12.83
CA THR A 57 24.33 0.72 13.51
C THR A 57 24.82 0.70 14.96
N ASN A 58 24.35 -0.30 15.71
CA ASN A 58 24.87 -0.59 17.05
C ASN A 58 26.13 -1.49 17.01
N LYS A 59 26.52 -2.00 15.83
CA LYS A 59 27.75 -2.79 15.68
C LYS A 59 28.94 -1.83 15.60
N LEU A 60 30.02 -2.18 16.28
CA LEU A 60 31.28 -1.44 16.26
C LEU A 60 32.24 -2.08 15.25
N ASP A 61 33.09 -1.27 14.63
CA ASP A 61 34.21 -1.73 13.82
C ASP A 61 35.46 -2.00 14.69
N GLU A 62 36.58 -2.29 14.03
CA GLU A 62 37.87 -2.57 14.66
C GLU A 62 38.46 -1.39 15.46
N ASN A 63 37.93 -0.17 15.27
CA ASN A 63 38.35 1.05 15.94
C ASN A 63 37.34 1.50 17.02
N ASP A 64 36.43 0.62 17.45
CA ASP A 64 35.32 0.93 18.35
C ASP A 64 34.35 2.02 17.83
N GLU A 65 34.32 2.26 16.51
CA GLU A 65 33.40 3.21 15.88
C GLU A 65 32.13 2.50 15.38
N LYS A 66 30.98 3.18 15.47
CA LYS A 66 29.72 2.62 14.97
C LYS A 66 29.76 2.46 13.45
N ILE A 67 29.51 1.25 12.96
CA ILE A 67 29.44 0.96 11.53
C ILE A 67 28.29 1.76 10.91
N GLY A 68 28.60 2.60 9.92
CA GLY A 68 27.61 3.33 9.13
C GLY A 68 27.23 2.58 7.86
N ILE A 69 25.95 2.22 7.71
CA ILE A 69 25.44 1.64 6.47
C ILE A 69 25.19 2.79 5.48
N PRO A 70 25.83 2.79 4.30
CA PRO A 70 25.63 3.83 3.31
C PRO A 70 24.34 3.61 2.50
N GLY A 71 23.75 4.71 2.04
CA GLY A 71 22.55 4.68 1.22
C GLY A 71 22.07 6.09 0.84
N ALA A 72 20.91 6.15 0.19
CA ALA A 72 20.29 7.40 -0.23
C ALA A 72 19.11 7.76 0.69
N LEU A 73 19.07 9.00 1.17
CA LEU A 73 17.97 9.58 1.93
C LEU A 73 17.14 10.53 1.06
N TYR A 74 15.86 10.20 0.91
CA TYR A 74 14.86 10.97 0.19
C TYR A 74 14.00 11.75 1.19
N ARG A 75 14.20 13.07 1.23
CA ARG A 75 13.45 13.96 2.13
C ARG A 75 12.13 14.46 1.55
N GLN A 76 12.06 14.51 0.22
CA GLN A 76 10.88 14.87 -0.57
C GLN A 76 10.68 13.82 -1.68
N PRO A 77 10.42 12.56 -1.30
CA PRO A 77 10.29 11.49 -2.28
C PRO A 77 9.06 11.71 -3.16
N ARG A 78 9.15 11.33 -4.44
CA ARG A 78 8.00 11.13 -5.32
C ARG A 78 7.83 9.63 -5.48
N ILE A 79 6.70 9.08 -5.05
CA ILE A 79 6.51 7.62 -4.97
C ILE A 79 5.15 7.19 -5.49
N LEU A 80 5.13 6.13 -6.29
CA LEU A 80 3.93 5.36 -6.58
C LEU A 80 3.73 4.35 -5.45
N VAL A 81 2.56 4.33 -4.82
CA VAL A 81 2.23 3.30 -3.81
C VAL A 81 1.42 2.20 -4.47
N ILE A 82 2.13 1.21 -5.01
CA ILE A 82 1.56 0.13 -5.81
C ILE A 82 1.01 -1.02 -4.97
N GLY A 83 1.36 -1.09 -3.68
CA GLY A 83 0.81 -2.09 -2.78
C GLY A 83 0.68 -1.55 -1.37
N ARG A 84 -0.37 -1.96 -0.66
CA ARG A 84 -0.63 -1.60 0.73
C ARG A 84 -1.22 -2.78 1.47
N SER A 85 -0.56 -3.23 2.53
CA SER A 85 -1.06 -4.32 3.37
C SER A 85 -2.28 -3.91 4.20
N PRO A 86 -3.05 -4.89 4.72
CA PRO A 86 -3.89 -4.70 5.90
C PRO A 86 -3.10 -4.14 7.09
N LEU A 87 -3.81 -3.73 8.15
CA LEU A 87 -3.12 -3.33 9.37
C LEU A 87 -2.52 -4.58 10.00
N LEU A 88 -1.22 -4.57 10.22
CA LEU A 88 -0.50 -5.66 10.82
C LEU A 88 -0.25 -5.36 12.29
N TYR A 89 -0.24 -6.39 13.12
CA TYR A 89 0.22 -6.29 14.50
C TYR A 89 1.38 -7.25 14.73
N GLY A 90 2.24 -6.86 15.67
CA GLY A 90 3.44 -7.62 15.99
C GLY A 90 4.11 -7.14 17.27
N ASN A 91 5.28 -7.72 17.52
CA ASN A 91 6.20 -7.29 18.56
C ASN A 91 7.51 -6.82 17.91
N ASP A 92 8.49 -6.44 18.72
CA ASP A 92 9.73 -5.76 18.29
C ASP A 92 10.55 -6.43 17.19
N ARG A 93 10.25 -7.69 16.84
CA ARG A 93 11.00 -8.44 15.83
C ARG A 93 10.15 -9.22 14.85
N LYS A 94 8.83 -9.33 15.04
CA LYS A 94 8.01 -10.22 14.21
C LYS A 94 6.60 -9.69 13.98
N VAL A 95 6.17 -9.77 12.73
CA VAL A 95 4.75 -9.62 12.40
C VAL A 95 4.02 -10.87 12.86
N ILE A 96 3.05 -10.70 13.76
CA ILE A 96 2.29 -11.81 14.34
C ILE A 96 1.06 -12.12 13.48
N GLY A 97 0.37 -11.08 12.99
CA GLY A 97 -0.87 -11.28 12.25
C GLY A 97 -1.44 -9.99 11.65
N VAL A 98 -2.61 -10.13 11.05
CA VAL A 98 -3.46 -9.04 10.58
C VAL A 98 -4.40 -8.63 11.69
N TRP A 99 -4.44 -7.35 12.04
CA TRP A 99 -5.34 -6.84 13.06
C TRP A 99 -6.73 -6.60 12.50
N ARG A 100 -7.74 -7.06 13.24
CA ARG A 100 -9.16 -6.81 12.98
C ARG A 100 -9.81 -6.21 14.22
N ASN A 101 -10.85 -5.40 14.00
CA ASN A 101 -11.65 -4.83 15.09
C ASN A 101 -12.23 -5.90 16.02
N SER A 102 -12.53 -7.09 15.48
CA SER A 102 -13.08 -8.24 16.21
C SER A 102 -12.10 -8.92 17.16
N ASP A 103 -10.79 -8.69 17.01
CA ASP A 103 -9.80 -9.53 17.68
C ASP A 103 -9.65 -9.19 19.17
N GLY A 104 -10.27 -8.09 19.65
CA GLY A 104 -10.24 -7.71 21.07
C GLY A 104 -8.84 -7.49 21.65
N LEU A 105 -7.82 -7.35 20.79
CA LEU A 105 -6.43 -7.29 21.18
C LEU A 105 -6.15 -6.01 21.98
N ASP A 106 -5.44 -6.17 23.09
CA ASP A 106 -4.93 -5.03 23.85
C ASP A 106 -3.95 -4.23 22.99
N LYS A 107 -4.37 -3.01 22.64
CA LYS A 107 -3.58 -2.10 21.79
C LYS A 107 -2.26 -1.67 22.43
N ASN A 108 -2.10 -1.83 23.74
CA ASN A 108 -0.86 -1.51 24.43
C ASN A 108 0.15 -2.66 24.40
N ALA A 109 -0.31 -3.90 24.22
CA ALA A 109 0.54 -5.09 24.18
C ALA A 109 1.26 -5.28 22.83
N TYR A 110 0.76 -4.66 21.76
CA TYR A 110 1.25 -4.86 20.40
C TYR A 110 1.68 -3.56 19.72
N LYS A 111 2.62 -3.68 18.78
CA LYS A 111 2.91 -2.63 17.81
C LYS A 111 2.05 -2.85 16.58
N PHE A 112 1.56 -1.74 16.03
CA PHE A 112 0.79 -1.72 14.80
C PHE A 112 1.59 -1.11 13.67
N GLY A 113 1.48 -1.71 12.50
CA GLY A 113 2.27 -1.37 11.34
C GLY A 113 1.58 -1.72 10.04
N ARG A 114 2.13 -1.20 8.95
CA ARG A 114 1.70 -1.51 7.58
C ARG A 114 2.92 -1.67 6.71
N ARG A 115 2.79 -2.49 5.69
CA ARG A 115 3.78 -2.62 4.63
C ARG A 115 3.23 -1.96 3.36
N TYR A 116 4.10 -1.25 2.67
CA TYR A 116 3.83 -0.62 1.38
C TYR A 116 4.83 -1.14 0.36
N MET A 117 4.36 -1.43 -0.86
CA MET A 117 5.22 -1.56 -2.03
C MET A 117 5.21 -0.23 -2.74
N VAL A 118 6.40 0.29 -3.02
CA VAL A 118 6.55 1.58 -3.68
C VAL A 118 7.52 1.52 -4.85
N ILE A 119 7.34 2.45 -5.78
CA ILE A 119 8.31 2.77 -6.82
C ILE A 119 8.64 4.25 -6.71
N PHE A 120 9.92 4.57 -6.56
CA PHE A 120 10.40 5.95 -6.60
C PHE A 120 10.42 6.41 -8.05
N VAL A 121 10.00 7.66 -8.27
CA VAL A 121 9.99 8.28 -9.58
C VAL A 121 10.69 9.62 -9.58
N ASP A 122 11.16 10.05 -10.76
CA ASP A 122 11.73 11.38 -10.95
C ASP A 122 10.66 12.49 -11.09
N ALA A 123 11.12 13.70 -11.39
CA ALA A 123 10.25 14.86 -11.64
C ALA A 123 9.34 14.66 -12.88
N GLN A 124 9.73 13.80 -13.81
CA GLN A 124 8.99 13.43 -15.01
C GLN A 124 8.15 12.16 -14.81
N ASN A 125 8.02 11.69 -13.56
CA ASN A 125 7.34 10.46 -13.14
C ASN A 125 7.84 9.20 -13.87
N GLN A 126 9.11 9.15 -14.24
CA GLN A 126 9.75 7.91 -14.68
C GLN A 126 10.30 7.16 -13.47
N PRO A 127 10.18 5.82 -13.43
CA PRO A 127 10.78 5.02 -12.37
C PRO A 127 12.29 5.26 -12.24
N LEU A 128 12.78 5.31 -11.01
CA LEU A 128 14.22 5.33 -10.72
C LEU A 128 14.83 3.92 -10.68
N HIS A 129 14.00 2.90 -10.59
CA HIS A 129 14.39 1.49 -10.42
C HIS A 129 13.34 0.54 -10.99
N ILE A 130 13.72 -0.74 -11.15
CA ILE A 130 12.91 -1.77 -11.82
C ILE A 130 11.99 -2.49 -10.84
N ALA A 131 12.54 -3.01 -9.74
CA ALA A 131 11.78 -3.83 -8.80
C ALA A 131 11.16 -2.99 -7.67
N PRO A 132 9.93 -3.30 -7.21
CA PRO A 132 9.29 -2.57 -6.11
C PRO A 132 10.08 -2.63 -4.80
N VAL A 133 10.01 -1.55 -4.03
CA VAL A 133 10.67 -1.40 -2.73
C VAL A 133 9.66 -1.49 -1.60
N GLN A 134 9.99 -2.28 -0.57
CA GLN A 134 9.19 -2.41 0.65
C GLN A 134 9.46 -1.26 1.62
N ILE A 135 8.40 -0.59 2.06
CA ILE A 135 8.43 0.23 3.27
C ILE A 135 7.62 -0.48 4.34
N THR A 136 8.28 -0.91 5.41
CA THR A 136 7.58 -1.43 6.60
C THR A 136 7.53 -0.33 7.65
N ALA A 137 6.36 0.26 7.82
CA ALA A 137 6.14 1.37 8.73
C ALA A 137 5.50 0.87 10.03
N TRP A 138 6.01 1.35 11.16
CA TRP A 138 5.44 1.13 12.49
C TRP A 138 5.19 2.46 13.21
N GLY A 139 4.25 2.45 14.16
CA GLY A 139 4.04 3.57 15.08
C GLY A 139 3.67 4.89 14.39
N VAL A 140 4.25 6.01 14.86
CA VAL A 140 3.86 7.36 14.44
C VAL A 140 4.03 7.59 12.94
N PHE A 141 5.13 7.10 12.36
CA PHE A 141 5.35 7.23 10.92
C PHE A 141 4.28 6.49 10.14
N GLN A 142 3.93 5.27 10.55
CA GLN A 142 2.87 4.50 9.89
C GLN A 142 1.54 5.22 9.92
N VAL A 143 1.12 5.68 11.10
CA VAL A 143 -0.18 6.35 11.26
C VAL A 143 -0.26 7.60 10.39
N SER A 144 0.76 8.46 10.50
CA SER A 144 0.80 9.72 9.75
C SER A 144 0.91 9.50 8.24
N PHE A 145 1.77 8.60 7.78
CA PHE A 145 1.93 8.29 6.36
C PHE A 145 0.66 7.70 5.75
N ASP A 146 0.01 6.76 6.44
CA ASP A 146 -1.22 6.13 5.96
C ASP A 146 -2.37 7.14 5.84
N GLN A 147 -2.54 7.99 6.86
CA GLN A 147 -3.55 9.04 6.85
C GLN A 147 -3.35 10.02 5.69
N GLN A 148 -2.11 10.48 5.47
CA GLN A 148 -1.81 11.38 4.37
C GLN A 148 -1.96 10.71 3.01
N LEU A 149 -1.62 9.42 2.88
CA LEU A 149 -1.84 8.66 1.65
C LEU A 149 -3.33 8.51 1.32
N MET A 150 -4.19 8.23 2.31
CA MET A 150 -5.63 8.13 2.07
C MET A 150 -6.22 9.49 1.65
N ALA A 151 -5.84 10.58 2.33
CA ALA A 151 -6.28 11.92 1.99
C ALA A 151 -5.78 12.38 0.59
N PHE A 152 -4.55 11.99 0.23
CA PHE A 152 -4.01 12.24 -1.11
C PHE A 152 -4.81 11.54 -2.20
N ARG A 153 -5.20 10.27 -1.99
CA ARG A 153 -6.03 9.52 -2.95
C ARG A 153 -7.36 10.22 -3.19
N GLU A 154 -8.05 10.60 -2.12
CA GLU A 154 -9.30 11.35 -2.21
C GLU A 154 -9.11 12.68 -2.97
N THR A 155 -8.03 13.40 -2.68
CA THR A 155 -7.70 14.65 -3.40
C THR A 155 -7.46 14.43 -4.89
N CYS A 156 -6.76 13.35 -5.27
CA CYS A 156 -6.55 13.00 -6.68
C CYS A 156 -7.88 12.69 -7.39
N GLU A 157 -8.76 11.94 -6.73
CA GLU A 157 -10.08 11.59 -7.27
C GLU A 157 -10.94 12.84 -7.48
N GLN A 158 -10.95 13.77 -6.51
CA GLN A 158 -11.65 15.03 -6.62
C GLN A 158 -11.07 15.89 -7.76
N ALA A 159 -9.74 16.03 -7.81
CA ALA A 159 -9.06 16.78 -8.87
C ALA A 159 -9.38 16.22 -10.27
N TYR A 160 -9.35 14.90 -10.42
CA TYR A 160 -9.70 14.23 -11.68
C TYR A 160 -11.18 14.40 -12.04
N ALA A 161 -12.09 14.27 -11.07
CA ALA A 161 -13.52 14.47 -11.30
C ALA A 161 -13.83 15.91 -11.74
N SER A 162 -13.24 16.90 -11.07
CA SER A 162 -13.35 18.31 -11.46
C SER A 162 -12.79 18.58 -12.85
N PHE A 163 -11.64 18.00 -13.21
CA PHE A 163 -11.09 18.08 -14.56
C PHE A 163 -12.05 17.52 -15.62
N GLN A 164 -12.73 16.42 -15.31
CA GLN A 164 -13.70 15.78 -16.20
C GLN A 164 -15.08 16.48 -16.22
N GLY A 165 -15.31 17.49 -15.36
CA GLY A 165 -16.64 18.08 -15.17
C GLY A 165 -17.67 17.07 -14.64
N LYS A 166 -17.22 16.05 -13.90
CA LYS A 166 -18.07 14.96 -13.36
C LYS A 166 -18.10 15.00 -11.84
N HIS A 167 -19.11 14.37 -11.27
CA HIS A 167 -19.17 14.13 -9.83
C HIS A 167 -18.05 13.19 -9.38
N HIS A 168 -17.56 13.40 -8.15
CA HIS A 168 -16.57 12.54 -7.52
C HIS A 168 -17.09 11.09 -7.43
N GLN A 169 -16.21 10.15 -7.80
CA GLN A 169 -16.45 8.72 -7.71
C GLN A 169 -15.17 8.07 -7.18
N PRO A 170 -15.26 7.24 -6.13
CA PRO A 170 -14.11 6.48 -5.64
C PRO A 170 -13.46 5.65 -6.75
N LYS A 171 -12.14 5.55 -6.71
CA LYS A 171 -11.36 4.73 -7.65
C LYS A 171 -10.83 3.48 -6.97
N ASN A 172 -10.59 2.44 -7.78
CA ASN A 172 -10.05 1.18 -7.28
C ASN A 172 -8.54 1.29 -6.98
N LEU A 173 -7.97 0.24 -6.38
CA LEU A 173 -6.56 0.22 -5.98
C LEU A 173 -5.59 0.32 -7.16
N LEU A 174 -5.97 -0.22 -8.33
CA LEU A 174 -5.15 -0.10 -9.53
C LEU A 174 -5.04 1.37 -9.96
N TRP A 175 -6.14 2.11 -9.99
CA TRP A 175 -6.11 3.56 -10.23
C TRP A 175 -5.26 4.29 -9.18
N HIS A 176 -5.35 3.89 -7.91
CA HIS A 176 -4.52 4.49 -6.86
C HIS A 176 -3.03 4.20 -7.03
N SER A 177 -2.67 3.07 -7.61
CA SER A 177 -1.26 2.72 -7.89
C SER A 177 -0.61 3.62 -8.95
N MET A 178 -1.43 4.35 -9.73
CA MET A 178 -0.97 5.27 -10.78
C MET A 178 -0.76 6.70 -10.29
N TRP A 179 -1.09 6.99 -9.03
CA TRP A 179 -0.91 8.32 -8.44
C TRP A 179 0.47 8.45 -7.80
N VAL A 180 1.17 9.53 -8.15
CA VAL A 180 2.49 9.90 -7.62
C VAL A 180 2.29 10.68 -6.34
N PHE A 181 2.51 10.00 -5.21
CA PHE A 181 2.42 10.59 -3.89
C PHE A 181 3.72 11.33 -3.55
N CYS A 182 3.61 12.62 -3.24
CA CYS A 182 4.70 13.48 -2.83
C CYS A 182 4.52 13.89 -1.35
N PRO A 183 4.88 13.04 -0.38
CA PRO A 183 4.69 13.33 1.04
C PRO A 183 5.64 14.40 1.57
N THR A 184 5.13 15.22 2.49
CA THR A 184 5.91 16.15 3.30
C THR A 184 6.36 15.47 4.59
N LEU A 185 7.65 15.18 4.70
CA LEU A 185 8.25 14.49 5.85
C LEU A 185 8.97 15.47 6.78
N LYS A 186 8.67 15.40 8.08
CA LYS A 186 9.28 16.27 9.10
C LYS A 186 9.74 15.49 10.34
N THR A 187 10.74 16.05 10.99
CA THR A 187 11.23 15.58 12.29
C THR A 187 10.35 16.21 13.36
N GLU A 188 9.69 15.39 14.17
CA GLU A 188 8.94 15.85 15.33
C GLU A 188 9.44 15.16 16.60
N LYS A 189 9.58 15.91 17.69
CA LYS A 189 9.82 15.34 19.01
C LYS A 189 8.53 14.70 19.53
N ARG A 190 8.59 13.42 19.87
CA ARG A 190 7.46 12.68 20.44
C ARG A 190 7.86 12.12 21.79
N GLU A 191 6.99 12.31 22.76
CA GLU A 191 7.14 11.76 24.10
C GLU A 191 6.39 10.42 24.18
N LYS A 192 7.05 9.40 24.74
CA LYS A 192 6.43 8.14 25.10
C LYS A 192 7.04 7.64 26.40
N GLY A 193 6.22 7.50 27.44
CA GLY A 193 6.67 6.99 28.74
C GLY A 193 7.76 7.85 29.39
N GLY A 194 7.68 9.18 29.26
CA GLY A 194 8.65 10.12 29.83
C GLY A 194 9.96 10.27 29.03
N GLN A 195 10.12 9.56 27.90
CA GLN A 195 11.26 9.74 27.00
C GLN A 195 10.85 10.49 25.73
N THR A 196 11.60 11.55 25.40
CA THR A 196 11.42 12.34 24.18
C THR A 196 12.40 11.88 23.12
N SER A 197 11.89 11.43 21.98
CA SER A 197 12.71 11.01 20.83
C SER A 197 12.25 11.68 19.54
N ASN A 198 13.15 11.82 18.58
CA ASN A 198 12.81 12.30 17.25
C ASN A 198 12.07 11.20 16.49
N ALA A 199 10.94 11.55 15.87
CA ALA A 199 10.17 10.70 14.99
C ALA A 199 10.08 11.31 13.59
N CYS A 200 10.10 10.47 12.56
CA CYS A 200 9.72 10.88 11.21
C CYS A 200 8.18 10.90 11.14
N VAL A 201 7.61 12.03 10.74
CA VAL A 201 6.16 12.21 10.63
C VAL A 201 5.82 12.71 9.23
N CYS A 202 4.80 12.12 8.61
CA CYS A 202 4.23 12.62 7.36
C CYS A 202 3.17 13.67 7.67
N THR A 203 3.49 14.95 7.51
CA THR A 203 2.63 16.06 7.94
C THR A 203 1.70 16.58 6.84
N GLY A 204 1.88 16.12 5.61
CA GLY A 204 1.11 16.58 4.45
C GLY A 204 1.59 15.95 3.15
N TYR A 205 1.13 16.50 2.04
CA TYR A 205 1.52 16.11 0.68
C TYR A 205 1.29 17.28 -0.30
N GLU A 206 1.93 17.23 -1.47
CA GLU A 206 1.64 18.16 -2.58
C GLU A 206 0.22 17.92 -3.09
N LYS A 207 -0.62 18.96 -3.20
CA LYS A 207 -2.05 18.84 -3.48
C LYS A 207 -2.35 18.89 -4.98
N PRO A 208 -2.82 17.79 -5.60
CA PRO A 208 -3.30 17.83 -6.97
C PRO A 208 -4.58 18.66 -7.07
N THR A 209 -4.76 19.33 -8.20
CA THR A 209 -5.92 20.14 -8.57
C THR A 209 -6.36 19.78 -9.97
N ALA A 210 -7.55 20.22 -10.39
CA ALA A 210 -8.04 20.00 -11.75
C ALA A 210 -7.07 20.50 -12.84
N LEU A 211 -6.23 21.50 -12.54
CA LEU A 211 -5.29 22.08 -13.48
C LEU A 211 -3.95 21.33 -13.58
N ASN A 212 -3.56 20.57 -12.55
CA ASN A 212 -2.22 19.98 -12.46
C ASN A 212 -2.20 18.48 -12.13
N TRP A 213 -3.36 17.81 -12.06
CA TRP A 213 -3.45 16.40 -11.67
C TRP A 213 -2.60 15.46 -12.54
N GLU A 214 -2.39 15.79 -13.82
CA GLU A 214 -1.57 14.98 -14.73
C GLU A 214 -0.11 14.88 -14.29
N SER A 215 0.43 15.92 -13.63
CA SER A 215 1.78 15.89 -13.07
C SER A 215 1.92 14.90 -11.90
N TYR A 216 0.80 14.45 -11.34
CA TYR A 216 0.73 13.45 -10.27
C TYR A 216 0.19 12.10 -10.77
N CYS A 217 0.00 11.91 -12.07
CA CYS A 217 -0.51 10.67 -12.64
C CYS A 217 0.49 10.07 -13.62
N ILE A 218 0.63 8.74 -13.60
CA ILE A 218 1.29 8.01 -14.68
C ILE A 218 0.32 7.34 -15.64
N GLY A 219 -0.99 7.35 -15.39
CA GLY A 219 -1.97 6.53 -16.11
C GLY A 219 -2.06 6.75 -17.63
N LYS A 220 -1.58 7.89 -18.15
CA LYS A 220 -1.48 8.17 -19.60
C LYS A 220 -0.10 7.89 -20.20
N LYS A 221 0.87 7.49 -19.38
CA LYS A 221 2.26 7.23 -19.79
C LYS A 221 2.42 5.75 -20.15
N PRO A 222 3.30 5.38 -21.10
CA PRO A 222 3.54 3.98 -21.47
C PRO A 222 3.84 3.07 -20.27
N ILE A 223 4.58 3.58 -19.29
CA ILE A 223 4.96 2.86 -18.06
C ILE A 223 3.77 2.39 -17.21
N ALA A 224 2.57 2.96 -17.37
CA ALA A 224 1.40 2.58 -16.58
C ALA A 224 1.01 1.10 -16.76
N GLN A 225 1.22 0.54 -17.95
CA GLN A 225 0.91 -0.87 -18.22
C GLN A 225 1.82 -1.79 -17.40
N GLU A 226 3.10 -1.48 -17.33
CA GLU A 226 4.07 -2.23 -16.52
C GLU A 226 3.73 -2.13 -15.03
N ILE A 227 3.40 -0.93 -14.55
CA ILE A 227 2.97 -0.74 -13.15
C ILE A 227 1.69 -1.52 -12.84
N ALA A 228 0.74 -1.60 -13.78
CA ALA A 228 -0.49 -2.36 -13.62
C ALA A 228 -0.22 -3.87 -13.50
N LEU A 229 0.66 -4.41 -14.34
CA LEU A 229 1.07 -5.81 -14.29
C LEU A 229 1.73 -6.13 -12.95
N VAL A 230 2.65 -5.28 -12.50
CA VAL A 230 3.31 -5.43 -11.19
C VAL A 230 2.30 -5.33 -10.05
N HIS A 231 1.38 -4.35 -10.07
CA HIS A 231 0.33 -4.21 -9.05
C HIS A 231 -0.50 -5.49 -8.89
N ASN A 232 -0.90 -6.09 -10.02
CA ASN A 232 -1.70 -7.30 -10.02
C ASN A 232 -0.90 -8.52 -9.55
N SER A 233 0.37 -8.63 -9.93
CA SER A 233 1.22 -9.77 -9.56
C SER A 233 1.61 -9.79 -8.08
N ILE A 234 1.52 -8.66 -7.39
CA ILE A 234 1.94 -8.55 -5.98
C ILE A 234 0.79 -8.69 -4.97
N SER A 235 -0.46 -8.96 -5.36
CA SER A 235 -1.63 -8.95 -4.45
C SER A 235 -1.42 -9.61 -3.06
N ASP A 236 -0.64 -10.70 -3.00
CA ASP A 236 -0.33 -11.47 -1.79
C ASP A 236 1.07 -11.24 -1.19
N TRP A 237 1.87 -10.32 -1.74
CA TRP A 237 3.26 -10.05 -1.30
C TRP A 237 3.37 -9.81 0.20
N TRP A 238 2.38 -9.11 0.77
CA TRP A 238 2.38 -8.67 2.15
C TRP A 238 2.23 -9.83 3.14
N LYS A 239 1.78 -11.01 2.68
CA LYS A 239 1.65 -12.23 3.48
C LYS A 239 3.02 -12.84 3.86
N LYS A 240 4.10 -12.48 3.16
CA LYS A 240 5.46 -13.01 3.38
C LYS A 240 5.88 -12.88 4.86
N GLY A 241 6.22 -14.01 5.49
CA GLY A 241 6.66 -14.07 6.89
C GLY A 241 5.53 -14.04 7.94
N LEU A 242 4.26 -14.08 7.54
CA LEU A 242 3.15 -14.34 8.47
C LEU A 242 3.03 -15.84 8.79
N PRO A 243 2.71 -16.22 10.04
CA PRO A 243 2.39 -17.61 10.36
C PRO A 243 1.14 -18.07 9.60
N ASN A 244 1.18 -19.27 9.01
CA ASN A 244 0.06 -19.83 8.22
C ASN A 244 -1.29 -19.83 8.98
N ASN A 245 -1.26 -20.03 10.30
CA ASN A 245 -2.47 -20.09 11.14
C ASN A 245 -3.13 -18.72 11.39
N ASN A 246 -2.41 -17.62 11.11
CA ASN A 246 -2.89 -16.24 11.27
C ASN A 246 -3.15 -15.56 9.92
N LEU A 247 -2.91 -16.26 8.82
CA LEU A 247 -3.46 -15.88 7.53
C LEU A 247 -4.96 -16.21 7.56
N PRO A 248 -5.83 -15.37 6.98
CA PRO A 248 -7.19 -15.83 6.72
C PRO A 248 -7.09 -17.15 5.94
N ASN A 249 -7.69 -18.23 6.47
CA ASN A 249 -8.03 -19.41 5.66
C ASN A 249 -8.60 -18.89 4.34
N HIS A 250 -8.26 -19.51 3.21
CA HIS A 250 -8.71 -19.13 1.87
C HIS A 250 -10.25 -18.96 1.80
N THR A 251 -10.70 -17.80 2.23
CA THR A 251 -11.95 -17.13 1.98
C THR A 251 -11.48 -15.72 1.68
N SER A 252 -11.87 -15.27 0.49
CA SER A 252 -11.50 -14.02 -0.15
C SER A 252 -11.23 -12.88 0.82
N HIS A 253 -10.23 -12.05 0.48
CA HIS A 253 -10.05 -10.69 0.99
C HIS A 253 -11.36 -10.16 1.58
N ALA A 254 -11.47 -10.10 2.90
CA ALA A 254 -12.50 -9.30 3.54
C ALA A 254 -12.16 -7.85 3.21
N LEU A 255 -12.61 -7.43 2.03
CA LEU A 255 -12.70 -6.05 1.59
C LEU A 255 -13.30 -5.27 2.76
N ASP A 256 -12.70 -4.13 3.11
CA ASP A 256 -13.32 -3.23 4.07
C ASP A 256 -14.76 -2.90 3.60
N ARG A 257 -15.69 -2.56 4.50
CA ARG A 257 -17.13 -2.43 4.14
C ARG A 257 -17.35 -1.50 2.95
N ASN A 258 -16.55 -0.45 2.84
CA ASN A 258 -16.54 0.47 1.71
C ASN A 258 -16.06 -0.19 0.41
N GLN A 259 -15.07 -1.07 0.50
CA GLN A 259 -14.59 -1.87 -0.63
C GLN A 259 -15.60 -2.95 -1.05
N LEU A 260 -16.32 -3.58 -0.11
CA LEU A 260 -17.44 -4.48 -0.43
C LEU A 260 -18.58 -3.74 -1.14
N MET A 261 -18.88 -2.51 -0.71
CA MET A 261 -19.84 -1.65 -1.41
C MET A 261 -19.41 -1.38 -2.85
N MET A 262 -18.17 -0.97 -3.08
CA MET A 262 -17.65 -0.70 -4.42
C MET A 262 -17.63 -1.94 -5.30
N GLU A 263 -17.11 -3.07 -4.79
CA GLU A 263 -16.99 -4.29 -5.57
C GLU A 263 -18.37 -4.89 -5.87
N SER A 264 -19.31 -4.88 -4.92
CA SER A 264 -20.69 -5.29 -5.19
C SER A 264 -21.36 -4.41 -6.26
N GLN A 265 -21.09 -3.11 -6.28
CA GLN A 265 -21.63 -2.22 -7.30
C GLN A 265 -21.08 -2.56 -8.69
N ARG A 266 -19.76 -2.71 -8.81
CA ARG A 266 -19.09 -3.12 -10.04
C ARG A 266 -19.64 -4.44 -10.58
N LEU A 267 -19.81 -5.44 -9.70
CA LEU A 267 -20.29 -6.77 -10.08
C LEU A 267 -21.77 -6.78 -10.52
N ILE A 268 -22.62 -6.02 -9.84
CA ILE A 268 -24.02 -5.85 -10.22
C ILE A 268 -24.12 -5.20 -11.62
N GLU A 269 -23.29 -4.18 -11.89
CA GLU A 269 -23.20 -3.54 -13.20
C GLU A 269 -22.69 -4.51 -14.27
N ALA A 270 -21.62 -5.27 -13.99
CA ALA A 270 -21.06 -6.26 -14.91
C ALA A 270 -22.06 -7.38 -15.26
N LEU A 271 -22.87 -7.81 -14.29
CA LEU A 271 -23.90 -8.82 -14.49
C LEU A 271 -25.17 -8.25 -15.16
N GLY A 272 -25.24 -6.95 -15.44
CA GLY A 272 -26.41 -6.29 -16.02
C GLY A 272 -27.65 -6.34 -15.10
N TRP A 273 -27.47 -6.45 -13.79
CA TRP A 273 -28.57 -6.55 -12.85
C TRP A 273 -29.30 -5.21 -12.70
N LYS A 274 -30.60 -5.21 -12.99
CA LYS A 274 -31.50 -4.10 -12.63
C LYS A 274 -31.77 -4.10 -11.13
N GLU A 275 -32.12 -2.93 -10.57
CA GLU A 275 -32.32 -2.71 -9.13
C GLU A 275 -33.26 -3.75 -8.49
N GLU A 276 -34.37 -4.07 -9.14
CA GLU A 276 -35.33 -5.07 -8.65
C GLU A 276 -34.75 -6.48 -8.55
N LYS A 277 -33.89 -6.89 -9.49
CA LYS A 277 -33.23 -8.20 -9.47
C LYS A 277 -32.25 -8.30 -8.29
N GLY A 278 -31.46 -7.24 -8.07
CA GLY A 278 -30.55 -7.19 -6.93
C GLY A 278 -31.28 -7.19 -5.59
N LYS A 279 -32.37 -6.45 -5.48
CA LYS A 279 -33.22 -6.42 -4.29
C LYS A 279 -33.87 -7.78 -4.00
N GLN A 280 -34.42 -8.44 -5.02
CA GLN A 280 -35.02 -9.76 -4.86
C GLN A 280 -33.97 -10.79 -4.41
N PHE A 281 -32.78 -10.78 -5.02
CA PHE A 281 -31.70 -11.66 -4.63
C PHE A 281 -31.31 -11.50 -3.15
N LEU A 282 -31.25 -10.27 -2.65
CA LEU A 282 -30.92 -9.98 -1.25
C LEU A 282 -32.01 -10.45 -0.28
N ILE A 283 -33.28 -10.36 -0.68
CA ILE A 283 -34.42 -10.87 0.09
C ILE A 283 -34.34 -12.40 0.15
N ASP A 284 -34.14 -13.06 -0.98
CA ASP A 284 -34.16 -14.52 -1.08
C ASP A 284 -32.98 -15.18 -0.33
N ASN A 285 -31.81 -14.54 -0.33
CA ASN A 285 -30.59 -15.11 0.26
C ASN A 285 -30.31 -14.66 1.69
N TYR A 286 -30.79 -13.49 2.10
CA TYR A 286 -30.44 -12.87 3.39
C TYR A 286 -31.64 -12.27 4.15
N GLY A 287 -32.84 -12.26 3.54
CA GLY A 287 -34.03 -11.62 4.13
C GLY A 287 -33.92 -10.10 4.26
N LYS A 288 -32.99 -9.45 3.54
CA LYS A 288 -32.73 -8.00 3.63
C LYS A 288 -33.11 -7.28 2.34
N LYS A 289 -33.66 -6.08 2.46
CA LYS A 289 -34.08 -5.25 1.31
C LYS A 289 -32.94 -4.41 0.69
N GLY A 290 -31.74 -4.44 1.26
CA GLY A 290 -30.62 -3.62 0.78
C GLY A 290 -29.28 -4.03 1.35
N ARG A 291 -28.21 -3.79 0.59
CA ARG A 291 -26.81 -4.16 0.91
C ARG A 291 -26.32 -3.50 2.20
N GLN A 292 -26.77 -2.28 2.47
CA GLN A 292 -26.46 -1.53 3.68
C GLN A 292 -26.93 -2.20 4.97
N LEU A 293 -27.92 -3.10 4.88
CA LEU A 293 -28.50 -3.83 6.02
C LEU A 293 -27.81 -5.18 6.29
N LEU A 294 -26.84 -5.57 5.44
CA LEU A 294 -26.08 -6.80 5.63
C LEU A 294 -25.02 -6.62 6.72
N THR A 295 -24.81 -7.65 7.53
CA THR A 295 -23.61 -7.78 8.37
C THR A 295 -22.36 -7.88 7.49
N ASN A 296 -21.17 -7.67 8.07
CA ASN A 296 -19.93 -7.76 7.28
C ASN A 296 -19.71 -9.15 6.68
N GLU A 297 -20.13 -10.21 7.39
CA GLU A 297 -20.04 -11.59 6.93
C GLU A 297 -21.03 -11.87 5.79
N GLU A 298 -22.29 -11.48 5.96
CA GLU A 298 -23.31 -11.57 4.91
C GLU A 298 -22.91 -10.79 3.66
N PHE A 299 -22.28 -9.63 3.83
CA PHE A 299 -21.87 -8.81 2.70
C PHE A 299 -20.66 -9.38 1.95
N ALA A 300 -19.67 -9.90 2.67
CA ALA A 300 -18.57 -10.64 2.04
C ALA A 300 -19.09 -11.87 1.28
N ASN A 301 -20.03 -12.62 1.87
CA ASN A 301 -20.69 -13.74 1.22
C ASN A 301 -21.45 -13.32 -0.06
N PHE A 302 -22.16 -12.19 0.00
CA PHE A 302 -22.88 -11.63 -1.14
C PHE A 302 -21.93 -11.28 -2.30
N VAL A 303 -20.82 -10.59 -2.03
CA VAL A 303 -19.82 -10.27 -3.06
C VAL A 303 -19.21 -11.53 -3.67
N ASN A 304 -18.88 -12.54 -2.86
CA ASN A 304 -18.37 -13.81 -3.37
C ASN A 304 -19.35 -14.53 -4.31
N LYS A 305 -20.66 -14.52 -3.98
CA LYS A 305 -21.69 -15.09 -4.86
C LYS A 305 -21.76 -14.35 -6.20
N LEU A 306 -21.70 -13.01 -6.18
CA LEU A 306 -21.68 -12.23 -7.42
C LEU A 306 -20.42 -12.51 -8.26
N GLN A 307 -19.26 -12.70 -7.63
CA GLN A 307 -18.03 -13.07 -8.33
C GLN A 307 -18.13 -14.45 -8.99
N SER A 308 -18.67 -15.44 -8.29
CA SER A 308 -18.95 -16.77 -8.87
C SER A 308 -19.91 -16.70 -10.05
N MET A 309 -20.94 -15.85 -9.97
CA MET A 309 -21.87 -15.63 -11.08
C MET A 309 -21.20 -14.95 -12.27
N GLN A 310 -20.32 -13.98 -12.02
CA GLN A 310 -19.57 -13.32 -13.08
C GLN A 310 -18.61 -14.30 -13.76
N ALA A 311 -17.89 -15.11 -12.99
CA ALA A 311 -16.98 -16.12 -13.56
C ALA A 311 -17.73 -17.13 -14.45
N ASN A 312 -18.89 -17.62 -14.01
CA ASN A 312 -19.72 -18.52 -14.83
C ASN A 312 -20.29 -17.81 -16.07
N TYR A 313 -20.59 -16.51 -15.98
CA TYR A 313 -21.04 -15.72 -17.11
C TYR A 313 -19.92 -15.52 -18.14
N ASP A 314 -18.70 -15.26 -17.69
CA ASP A 314 -17.52 -15.10 -18.56
C ASP A 314 -17.12 -16.44 -19.23
N ASP A 315 -17.30 -17.58 -18.53
CA ASP A 315 -17.06 -18.92 -19.08
C ASP A 315 -18.12 -19.36 -20.11
N GLU A 316 -19.39 -18.95 -19.95
CA GLU A 316 -20.44 -19.19 -20.95
C GLU A 316 -20.30 -18.30 -22.21
N VAL A 317 -19.61 -17.16 -22.11
CA VAL A 317 -19.38 -16.19 -23.20
C VAL A 317 -17.98 -16.37 -23.84
N GLY A 318 -17.34 -17.53 -23.63
CA GLY A 318 -16.00 -17.84 -24.13
C GLY A 318 -15.79 -17.56 -25.63
N TYR A 319 -14.90 -16.60 -25.91
CA TYR A 319 -14.00 -16.50 -27.07
C TYR A 319 -14.56 -16.94 -28.44
N TRP A 320 -15.28 -16.07 -29.16
CA TRP A 320 -15.19 -15.92 -30.64
C TRP A 320 -15.74 -14.54 -31.05
N GLU A 321 -15.00 -13.87 -31.96
CA GLU A 321 -15.38 -12.68 -32.79
C GLU A 321 -15.52 -11.34 -32.02
N ASP A 322 -14.80 -10.23 -32.27
CA ASP A 322 -14.15 -9.67 -33.46
C ASP A 322 -12.97 -8.77 -33.05
N VAL A 323 -11.80 -8.99 -33.66
CA VAL A 323 -10.76 -7.94 -33.78
C VAL A 323 -10.74 -7.53 -35.25
N PRO A 324 -11.21 -6.32 -35.61
CA PRO A 324 -11.12 -5.86 -36.98
C PRO A 324 -9.65 -5.66 -37.38
N SER A 325 -9.32 -6.18 -38.56
CA SER A 325 -8.05 -6.05 -39.28
C SER A 325 -7.53 -4.62 -39.40
#